data_AF-A0A259K6I3-F1
#
_entry.id   AF-A0A259K6I3-F1
#
_cell.length_a   1.000
_cell.length_b   1.000
_cell.length_c   1.000
_cell.angle_alpha   90.00
_cell.angle_beta   90.00
_cell.angle_gamma   90.00
#
_symmetry.space_group_name_H-M   'P 1'
#
loop_
_entity.id
_entity.type
_entity.pdbx_description
1 polymer ?
#
loop_
_entity_poly.entity_id
_entity_poly.type
_entity_poly.pdbx_seq_one_letter_code
_entity_poly.pdbx_strand_id
1 'polypeptide(L)'
;MALDLKTPWTTADVSALLASVADDRSWRLEVSSEGIARLNDLTVVPDAAYEDQLHCFFEIWDEGTDFVGPGAASDSALCRKLERLLRDNYPVLQGARTLSAI
;
A
#
# COMPACT_ATOMS: atom_id res chain seq x y z
N MET A 1 3.04 8.51 6.09
CA MET A 1 1.84 8.20 6.93
C MET A 1 1.73 6.69 7.11
N ALA A 2 0.95 6.20 8.07
CA ALA A 2 0.68 4.77 8.24
C ALA A 2 -0.79 4.55 8.64
N LEU A 3 -1.34 3.38 8.29
CA LEU A 3 -2.71 2.99 8.58
C LEU A 3 -2.73 1.70 9.42
N ASP A 4 -3.37 1.73 10.59
CA ASP A 4 -3.55 0.54 11.43
C ASP A 4 -4.80 -0.24 11.04
N LEU A 5 -4.60 -1.36 10.36
CA LEU A 5 -5.66 -2.21 9.83
C LEU A 5 -6.44 -2.97 10.91
N LYS A 6 -5.98 -2.96 12.16
CA LYS A 6 -6.67 -3.60 13.31
C LYS A 6 -7.73 -2.70 13.94
N THR A 7 -7.74 -1.41 13.59
CA THR A 7 -8.71 -0.42 14.08
C THR A 7 -9.70 -0.04 12.98
N PRO A 8 -10.83 0.61 13.28
CA PRO A 8 -11.71 1.11 12.23
C PRO A 8 -11.00 2.14 11.34
N TRP A 9 -11.05 1.92 10.03
CA TRP A 9 -10.52 2.81 9.00
C TRP A 9 -11.44 2.82 7.77
N THR A 10 -11.27 3.83 6.91
CA THR A 10 -12.14 4.15 5.78
C THR A 10 -11.37 4.32 4.48
N THR A 11 -12.08 4.42 3.36
CA THR A 11 -11.49 4.82 2.07
C THR A 11 -10.75 6.16 2.14
N ALA A 12 -11.20 7.10 2.99
CA ALA A 12 -10.55 8.40 3.15
C ALA A 12 -9.16 8.26 3.78
N ASP A 13 -8.96 7.29 4.65
CA ASP A 13 -7.65 7.00 5.24
C ASP A 13 -6.70 6.39 4.21
N VAL A 14 -7.20 5.58 3.27
CA VAL A 14 -6.43 5.09 2.12
C VAL A 14 -6.04 6.25 1.20
N SER A 15 -6.98 7.14 0.88
CA SER A 15 -6.71 8.36 0.10
C SER A 15 -5.64 9.22 0.76
N ALA A 16 -5.75 9.45 2.08
CA ALA A 16 -4.75 10.20 2.84
C ALA A 16 -3.39 9.51 2.87
N LEU A 17 -3.35 8.17 2.92
CA LEU A 17 -2.10 7.40 2.80
C LEU A 17 -1.43 7.64 1.44
N LEU A 18 -2.18 7.54 0.33
CA LEU A 18 -1.65 7.81 -1.02
C LEU A 18 -1.16 9.25 -1.17
N ALA A 19 -1.90 10.22 -0.63
CA ALA A 19 -1.53 11.64 -0.65
C ALA A 19 -0.31 11.96 0.23
N SER A 20 0.15 11.04 1.07
CA SER A 20 1.22 11.31 2.05
C SER A 20 2.63 11.37 1.46
N VAL A 21 2.77 11.05 0.16
CA VAL A 21 4.03 11.06 -0.58
C VAL A 21 3.83 11.75 -1.93
N ALA A 22 4.93 12.13 -2.58
CA ALA A 22 4.91 12.58 -3.97
C ALA A 22 5.18 11.41 -4.91
N ASP A 23 4.60 11.44 -6.11
CA ASP A 23 4.93 10.50 -7.18
C ASP A 23 6.22 10.93 -7.91
N ASP A 24 7.33 10.95 -7.17
CA ASP A 24 8.64 11.45 -7.60
C ASP A 24 9.77 10.40 -7.51
N ARG A 25 9.41 9.15 -7.23
CA ARG A 25 10.28 7.97 -7.12
C ARG A 25 9.43 6.71 -7.06
N SER A 26 10.05 5.53 -7.12
CA SER A 26 9.31 4.28 -6.96
C SER A 26 8.86 4.05 -5.52
N TRP A 27 7.60 3.65 -5.35
CA TRP A 27 6.97 3.37 -4.07
C TRP A 27 6.41 1.95 -4.03
N ARG A 28 6.22 1.44 -2.82
CA ARG A 28 5.46 0.21 -2.59
C ARG A 28 4.55 0.34 -1.39
N LEU A 29 3.30 -0.05 -1.54
CA LEU A 29 2.40 -0.24 -0.40
C LEU A 29 2.73 -1.57 0.28
N GLU A 30 3.09 -1.51 1.55
CA GLU A 30 3.51 -2.65 2.36
C GLU A 30 2.62 -2.78 3.59
N VAL A 31 2.32 -4.01 4.00
CA VAL A 31 1.60 -4.32 5.24
C VAL A 31 2.50 -5.16 6.13
N SER A 32 2.81 -4.66 7.33
CA SER A 32 3.62 -5.41 8.31
C SER A 32 2.83 -6.58 8.91
N SER A 33 3.53 -7.54 9.52
CA SER A 33 2.92 -8.61 10.33
C SER A 33 2.06 -8.09 11.49
N GLU A 34 2.26 -6.85 11.91
CA GLU A 34 1.48 -6.18 12.95
C GLU A 34 0.22 -5.48 12.42
N GLY A 35 -0.03 -5.54 11.11
CA GLY A 35 -1.19 -4.92 10.48
C GLY A 35 -1.04 -3.44 10.20
N ILE A 36 0.18 -2.95 10.02
CA ILE A 36 0.44 -1.55 9.68
C ILE A 36 0.68 -1.44 8.18
N ALA A 37 -0.21 -0.74 7.47
CA ALA A 37 -0.06 -0.43 6.05
C ALA A 37 0.67 0.92 5.87
N ARG A 38 1.71 0.95 5.01
CA ARG A 38 2.52 2.14 4.74
C ARG A 38 3.09 2.14 3.33
N LEU A 39 3.41 3.32 2.82
CA LEU A 39 4.19 3.48 1.59
C LEU A 39 5.68 3.47 1.93
N ASN A 40 6.42 2.57 1.28
CA ASN A 40 7.86 2.43 1.41
C ASN A 40 8.56 3.06 0.19
N ASP A 41 9.57 3.89 0.44
CA ASP A 41 10.41 4.51 -0.58
C ASP A 41 11.38 3.45 -1.12
N LEU A 42 11.33 3.17 -2.42
CA LEU A 42 12.16 2.16 -3.07
C LEU A 42 13.40 2.73 -3.76
N THR A 43 13.82 3.96 -3.41
CA THR A 43 15.17 4.45 -3.74
C THR A 43 16.24 3.48 -3.23
N VAL A 44 15.94 2.73 -2.16
CA VAL A 44 16.68 1.53 -1.76
C VAL A 44 15.75 0.33 -1.85
N VAL A 45 16.07 -0.61 -2.74
CA VAL A 45 15.28 -1.83 -2.92
C VAL A 45 15.49 -2.75 -1.71
N PRO A 46 14.40 -3.17 -1.01
CA PRO A 46 14.51 -4.10 0.10
C PRO A 46 15.03 -5.47 -0.34
N ASP A 47 15.74 -6.16 0.55
CA ASP A 47 16.14 -7.54 0.33
C ASP A 47 15.02 -8.53 0.70
N ALA A 48 15.23 -9.80 0.36
CA ALA A 48 14.26 -10.86 0.66
C ALA A 48 14.02 -11.02 2.18
N ALA A 49 15.04 -10.78 3.02
CA ALA A 49 14.91 -10.92 4.47
C ALA A 49 13.99 -9.85 5.08
N TYR A 50 13.96 -8.65 4.49
CA TYR A 50 12.99 -7.63 4.83
C TYR A 50 11.58 -8.04 4.38
N GLU A 51 11.42 -8.49 3.13
CA GLU A 51 10.11 -8.87 2.59
C GLU A 51 9.48 -10.06 3.33
N ASP A 52 10.30 -10.99 3.84
CA ASP A 52 9.84 -12.13 4.63
C ASP A 52 9.18 -11.75 5.96
N GLN A 53 9.45 -10.55 6.46
CA GLN A 53 8.84 -10.00 7.68
C GLN A 53 7.50 -9.32 7.43
N LEU A 54 7.16 -9.06 6.16
CA LEU A 54 5.89 -8.43 5.78
C LEU A 54 4.76 -9.46 5.76
N HIS A 55 3.56 -8.99 6.08
CA HIS A 55 2.33 -9.76 5.89
C HIS A 55 2.02 -9.90 4.39
N CYS A 56 2.03 -8.77 3.68
CA CYS A 56 1.92 -8.68 2.23
C CYS A 56 2.48 -7.34 1.74
N PHE A 57 2.68 -7.23 0.43
CA PHE A 57 3.10 -6.00 -0.24
C PHE A 57 2.53 -5.96 -1.66
N PHE A 58 2.33 -4.77 -2.19
CA PHE A 58 1.86 -4.58 -3.56
C PHE A 58 3.03 -4.65 -4.55
N GLU A 59 2.74 -4.67 -5.85
CA GLU A 59 3.79 -4.42 -6.84
C GLU A 59 4.48 -3.07 -6.61
N ILE A 60 5.63 -2.90 -7.25
CA ILE A 60 6.33 -1.63 -7.27
C ILE A 60 5.56 -0.67 -8.18
N TRP A 61 5.31 0.53 -7.67
CA TRP A 61 4.72 1.62 -8.43
C TRP A 61 5.83 2.60 -8.76
N ASP A 62 6.24 2.62 -10.02
CA ASP A 62 7.31 3.50 -10.49
C ASP A 62 6.90 4.98 -10.51
N GLU A 63 7.88 5.86 -10.53
CA GLU A 63 7.67 7.30 -10.66
C GLU A 63 6.76 7.64 -11.85
N GLY A 64 5.78 8.51 -11.62
CA GLY A 64 4.88 9.04 -12.64
C GLY A 64 3.82 8.04 -13.12
N THR A 65 3.57 6.98 -12.34
CA THR A 65 2.52 5.99 -12.64
C THR A 65 1.15 6.36 -12.07
N ASP A 66 1.05 7.46 -11.34
CA ASP A 66 -0.19 7.97 -10.71
C ASP A 66 -0.82 6.98 -9.69
N PHE A 67 -0.04 6.07 -9.13
CA PHE A 67 -0.48 5.18 -8.03
C PHE A 67 -0.27 5.76 -6.63
N VAL A 68 0.48 6.86 -6.50
CA VAL A 68 0.64 7.63 -5.26
C VAL A 68 0.49 9.14 -5.51
N GLY A 69 0.50 9.93 -4.44
CA GLY A 69 0.37 11.37 -4.52
C GLY A 69 -1.06 11.88 -4.66
N PRO A 70 -1.24 13.21 -4.81
CA PRO A 70 -2.56 13.84 -4.82
C PRO A 70 -3.48 13.35 -5.94
N GLY A 71 -2.92 12.99 -7.10
CA GLY A 71 -3.66 12.42 -8.22
C GLY A 71 -4.30 11.09 -7.84
N ALA A 72 -3.48 10.11 -7.43
CA ALA A 72 -3.92 8.81 -6.95
C ALA A 72 -4.93 8.90 -5.80
N ALA A 73 -4.68 9.81 -4.84
CA ALA A 73 -5.55 10.04 -3.70
C ALA A 73 -6.93 10.57 -4.09
N SER A 74 -7.03 11.29 -5.21
CA SER A 74 -8.29 11.80 -5.74
C SER A 74 -9.07 10.76 -6.57
N ASP A 75 -8.41 9.67 -6.99
CA ASP A 75 -9.06 8.56 -7.69
C ASP A 75 -9.82 7.66 -6.70
N SER A 76 -11.14 7.89 -6.64
CA SER A 76 -12.03 7.10 -5.78
C SER A 76 -12.11 5.61 -6.16
N ALA A 77 -11.88 5.25 -7.43
CA ALA A 77 -11.90 3.85 -7.87
C ALA A 77 -10.66 3.12 -7.37
N LEU A 78 -9.48 3.74 -7.52
CA LEU A 78 -8.22 3.23 -6.97
C LEU A 78 -8.31 3.09 -5.45
N CYS A 79 -8.73 4.15 -4.73
CA CYS A 79 -8.81 4.12 -3.27
C CYS A 79 -9.74 3.01 -2.76
N ARG A 80 -10.92 2.82 -3.40
CA ARG A 80 -11.84 1.73 -3.05
C ARG A 80 -11.30 0.35 -3.40
N LYS A 81 -10.53 0.24 -4.48
CA LYS A 81 -9.87 -1.02 -4.87
C LYS A 81 -8.82 -1.42 -3.84
N LEU A 82 -7.96 -0.48 -3.44
CA LEU A 82 -6.95 -0.71 -2.41
C LEU A 82 -7.58 -1.02 -1.06
N GLU A 83 -8.62 -0.29 -0.65
CA GLU A 83 -9.39 -0.63 0.55
C GLU A 83 -9.87 -2.08 0.52
N ARG A 84 -10.53 -2.50 -0.56
CA ARG A 84 -11.02 -3.88 -0.70
C ARG A 84 -9.87 -4.87 -0.59
N LEU A 85 -8.78 -4.65 -1.32
CA LEU A 85 -7.62 -5.55 -1.31
C LEU A 85 -6.99 -5.67 0.09
N LEU A 86 -6.90 -4.57 0.84
CA LEU A 86 -6.40 -4.59 2.22
C LEU A 86 -7.35 -5.36 3.16
N ARG A 87 -8.67 -5.17 3.03
CA ARG A 87 -9.67 -5.89 3.84
C ARG A 87 -9.72 -7.38 3.52
N ASP A 88 -9.60 -7.73 2.24
CA ASP A 88 -9.67 -9.12 1.81
C ASP A 88 -8.42 -9.90 2.23
N ASN A 89 -7.26 -9.23 2.40
CA ASN A 89 -5.97 -9.88 2.64
C ASN A 89 -5.40 -9.70 4.05
N TYR A 90 -6.05 -8.95 4.94
CA TYR A 90 -5.66 -8.82 6.35
C TYR A 90 -6.87 -9.04 7.27
N PRO A 91 -6.76 -9.84 8.35
CA PRO A 91 -5.54 -10.43 8.89
C PRO A 91 -5.11 -11.76 8.24
N VAL A 92 -5.94 -12.34 7.36
CA VAL A 92 -5.63 -13.62 6.69
C VAL A 92 -5.46 -13.38 5.20
N LEU A 93 -4.27 -13.70 4.70
CA LEU A 93 -3.92 -13.57 3.29
C LEU A 93 -4.66 -14.63 2.45
N GLN A 94 -5.28 -14.23 1.34
CA GLN A 94 -6.06 -15.12 0.47
C GLN A 94 -5.24 -15.73 -0.68
N GLY A 95 -3.94 -15.48 -0.73
CA GLY A 95 -3.08 -15.91 -1.83
C GLY A 95 -1.60 -15.58 -1.62
N ALA A 96 -0.95 -15.11 -2.68
CA ALA A 96 0.46 -14.71 -2.64
C ALA A 96 0.65 -13.44 -1.78
N ARG A 97 1.86 -13.27 -1.22
CA ARG A 97 2.23 -12.06 -0.47
C ARG A 97 2.32 -10.82 -1.37
N THR A 98 2.59 -11.01 -2.65
CA THR A 98 2.60 -9.93 -3.64
C THR A 98 1.17 -9.73 -4.18
N LEU A 99 0.61 -8.55 -3.94
CA LEU A 99 -0.71 -8.11 -4.38
C LEU A 99 -0.61 -7.19 -5.59
N SER A 100 -1.71 -7.05 -6.34
CA SER A 100 -1.76 -6.16 -7.48
C SER A 100 -2.90 -5.14 -7.43
N ALA A 101 -2.57 -3.89 -7.72
CA ALA A 101 -3.51 -2.78 -7.86
C ALA A 101 -4.04 -2.61 -9.30
N ILE A 102 -3.57 -3.42 -10.27
CA ILE A 102 -4.00 -3.41 -11.69
C ILE A 102 -5.20 -4.33 -11.93
#